data_AF-A0A925LMT3-F1
#
_entry.id   AF-A0A925LMT3-F1
#
_cell.length_a   1.000
_cell.length_b   1.000
_cell.length_c   1.000
_cell.angle_alpha   90.00
_cell.angle_beta   90.00
_cell.angle_gamma   90.00
#
_symmetry.space_group_name_H-M   'P 1'
#
loop_
_entity.id
_entity.type
_entity.pdbx_description
1 polymer ?
#
loop_
_entity_poly.entity_id
_entity_poly.type
_entity_poly.pdbx_seq_one_letter_code
_entity_poly.pdbx_strand_id
1 'polypeptide(L)'
;MAKGNFDVTELIAPLMLRLPLGLIFMAHGSQKLLGLFGGHGLTGTLRNYEDKMGIPPIFTLLAILAEFGGGFGILTGFLTRLSAAGISAVMLVAIYKVHWVNGFFLNANCVPGRGHGMEYSIALLGIALYLLIAGGGRWCLDRLVFKG
;
A
#
# COMPACT_ATOMS: atom_id res chain seq x y z
N MET A 1 -33.20 10.95 -16.71
CA MET A 1 -32.31 9.79 -16.89
C MET A 1 -31.27 10.13 -17.95
N ALA A 2 -30.20 10.83 -17.59
CA ALA A 2 -29.16 11.22 -18.53
C ALA A 2 -28.17 10.05 -18.71
N LYS A 3 -28.16 9.44 -19.91
CA LYS A 3 -27.05 8.60 -20.38
C LYS A 3 -25.87 9.53 -20.66
N GLY A 4 -25.02 9.78 -19.67
CA GLY A 4 -23.81 10.58 -19.83
C GLY A 4 -22.65 9.70 -20.28
N ASN A 5 -22.05 10.01 -21.43
CA ASN A 5 -20.80 9.42 -21.89
C ASN A 5 -19.77 9.46 -20.76
N PHE A 6 -19.29 8.30 -20.32
CA PHE A 6 -18.23 8.23 -19.34
C PHE A 6 -16.91 8.47 -20.05
N ASP A 7 -16.20 9.49 -19.61
CA ASP A 7 -14.82 9.67 -19.99
C ASP A 7 -14.03 8.42 -19.56
N VAL A 8 -13.25 7.86 -20.48
CA VAL A 8 -12.35 6.72 -20.26
C VAL A 8 -11.53 6.94 -18.99
N THR A 9 -11.20 8.20 -18.72
CA THR A 9 -10.47 8.70 -17.55
C THR A 9 -11.14 8.33 -16.22
N GLU A 10 -12.45 8.51 -16.08
CA GLU A 10 -13.22 8.21 -14.85
C GLU A 10 -13.39 6.70 -14.59
N LEU A 11 -13.29 5.90 -15.66
CA LEU A 11 -13.46 4.44 -15.58
C LEU A 11 -12.13 3.73 -15.32
N ILE A 12 -11.13 4.04 -16.14
CA ILE A 12 -9.91 3.23 -16.27
C ILE A 12 -8.76 3.79 -15.44
N ALA A 13 -8.63 5.11 -15.27
CA ALA A 13 -7.47 5.68 -14.57
C ALA A 13 -7.35 5.21 -13.10
N PRO A 14 -8.42 5.21 -12.28
CA PRO A 14 -8.34 4.70 -10.92
C PRO A 14 -8.10 3.18 -10.90
N LEU A 15 -8.57 2.44 -11.91
CA LEU A 15 -8.34 1.01 -12.01
C LEU A 15 -6.87 0.68 -12.34
N MET A 16 -6.28 1.41 -13.28
CA MET A 16 -4.86 1.29 -13.64
C MET A 16 -3.92 1.57 -12.46
N LEU A 17 -4.35 2.39 -11.50
CA LEU A 17 -3.59 2.69 -10.29
C LEU A 17 -3.88 1.70 -9.14
N ARG A 18 -5.13 1.26 -9.00
CA ARG A 18 -5.52 0.30 -7.96
C ARG A 18 -4.90 -1.08 -8.18
N LEU A 19 -4.87 -1.59 -9.41
CA LEU A 19 -4.35 -2.92 -9.69
C LEU A 19 -2.89 -3.10 -9.24
N PRO A 20 -1.91 -2.28 -9.69
CA PRO A 20 -0.53 -2.43 -9.25
C PRO A 20 -0.40 -2.16 -7.76
N LEU A 21 -0.96 -1.06 -7.25
CA LEU A 21 -0.84 -0.70 -5.83
C LEU A 21 -1.41 -1.81 -4.93
N GLY A 22 -2.61 -2.27 -5.23
CA GLY A 22 -3.30 -3.33 -4.49
C GLY A 22 -2.52 -4.64 -4.51
N LEU A 23 -2.01 -5.06 -5.68
CA LEU A 23 -1.20 -6.29 -5.79
C LEU A 23 0.12 -6.19 -5.00
N ILE A 24 0.83 -5.07 -5.11
CA ILE A 24 2.11 -4.84 -4.40
C ILE A 24 1.88 -4.93 -2.89
N PHE A 25 0.90 -4.20 -2.37
CA PHE A 25 0.61 -4.17 -0.94
C PHE A 25 0.02 -5.47 -0.42
N MET A 26 -0.80 -6.16 -1.22
CA MET A 26 -1.31 -7.48 -0.84
C MET A 26 -0.19 -8.53 -0.81
N ALA A 27 0.76 -8.48 -1.74
CA ALA A 27 1.94 -9.35 -1.74
C ALA A 27 2.81 -9.09 -0.50
N HIS A 28 3.22 -7.83 -0.26
CA HIS A 28 4.02 -7.48 0.92
C HIS A 28 3.29 -7.73 2.25
N GLY A 29 2.01 -7.40 2.31
CA GLY A 29 1.15 -7.69 3.46
C GLY A 29 1.05 -9.19 3.71
N SER A 30 0.98 -10.02 2.67
CA SER A 30 0.96 -11.48 2.81
C SER A 30 2.29 -12.07 3.32
N GLN A 31 3.42 -11.45 2.99
CA GLN A 31 4.72 -11.81 3.59
C GLN A 31 4.71 -11.58 5.10
N LYS A 32 4.14 -10.45 5.53
CA LYS A 32 4.12 -10.04 6.93
C LYS A 32 3.02 -10.72 7.75
N LEU A 33 1.87 -11.00 7.15
CA LEU A 33 0.73 -11.60 7.83
C LEU A 33 0.79 -13.14 7.79
N LEU A 34 0.97 -13.69 6.59
CA LEU A 34 0.81 -15.13 6.32
C LEU A 34 2.15 -15.86 6.17
N GLY A 35 3.27 -15.15 6.00
CA GLY A 35 4.57 -15.76 5.75
C GLY A 35 4.74 -16.29 4.33
N LEU A 36 3.86 -15.88 3.40
CA LEU A 36 3.99 -16.23 1.99
C LEU A 36 5.20 -15.54 1.35
N PHE A 37 5.63 -16.01 0.18
CA PHE A 37 6.74 -15.43 -0.59
C PHE A 37 8.05 -15.24 0.23
N GLY A 38 8.35 -16.22 1.10
CA GLY A 38 9.53 -16.18 1.97
C GLY A 38 9.45 -15.15 3.10
N GLY A 39 8.25 -14.68 3.45
CA GLY A 39 8.01 -13.75 4.54
C GLY A 39 8.13 -14.38 5.93
N HIS A 40 8.22 -13.54 6.95
CA HIS A 40 8.41 -13.96 8.34
C HIS A 40 7.11 -14.36 9.06
N GLY A 41 5.96 -14.14 8.42
CA GLY A 41 4.64 -14.32 9.03
C GLY A 41 4.40 -13.35 10.19
N LEU A 42 3.20 -13.42 10.78
CA LEU A 42 2.76 -12.44 11.77
C LEU A 42 3.71 -12.37 12.97
N THR A 43 3.96 -13.51 13.63
CA THR A 43 4.79 -13.57 14.84
C THR A 43 6.24 -13.16 14.56
N GLY A 44 6.81 -13.59 13.43
CA GLY A 44 8.17 -13.23 13.05
C GLY A 44 8.32 -11.75 12.71
N THR A 45 7.31 -11.17 12.06
CA THR A 45 7.30 -9.74 11.73
C THR A 45 7.17 -8.88 12.98
N LEU A 46 6.24 -9.22 13.89
CA LEU A 46 6.07 -8.52 15.16
C LEU A 46 7.38 -8.48 15.96
N ARG A 47 8.01 -9.65 16.15
CA ARG A 47 9.27 -9.77 16.87
C ARG A 47 10.40 -9.00 16.18
N ASN A 48 10.55 -9.13 14.86
CA ASN A 48 11.60 -8.43 14.12
C ASN A 48 11.50 -6.90 14.24
N TYR A 49 10.28 -6.36 14.20
CA TYR A 49 10.06 -4.91 14.24
C TYR A 49 10.23 -4.36 15.66
N GLU A 50 9.83 -5.12 16.67
CA GLU A 50 10.10 -4.80 18.06
C GLU A 50 11.60 -4.84 18.36
N ASP A 51 12.28 -5.96 18.06
CA ASP A 51 13.69 -6.18 18.37
C ASP A 51 14.63 -5.25 17.59
N LYS A 52 14.35 -4.99 16.31
CA LYS A 52 15.28 -4.24 15.43
C LYS A 52 14.93 -2.78 15.25
N MET A 53 13.65 -2.43 15.32
CA MET A 53 13.17 -1.05 15.04
C MET A 53 12.57 -0.37 16.27
N GLY A 54 12.41 -1.09 17.38
CA GLY A 54 11.77 -0.57 18.60
C GLY A 54 10.31 -0.19 18.39
N ILE A 55 9.63 -0.80 17.42
CA ILE A 55 8.23 -0.50 17.11
C ILE A 55 7.34 -1.38 17.98
N PRO A 56 6.46 -0.80 18.82
CA PRO A 56 5.54 -1.59 19.64
C PRO A 56 4.67 -2.52 18.78
N PRO A 57 4.37 -3.76 19.24
CA PRO A 57 3.63 -4.75 18.48
C PRO A 57 2.28 -4.27 17.92
N ILE A 58 1.59 -3.38 18.66
CA ILE A 58 0.31 -2.82 18.22
C ILE A 58 0.45 -2.00 16.92
N PHE A 59 1.51 -1.21 16.78
CA PHE A 59 1.73 -0.40 15.57
C PHE A 59 2.16 -1.29 14.40
N THR A 60 2.95 -2.32 14.66
CA THR A 60 3.31 -3.31 13.64
C THR A 60 2.07 -4.06 13.16
N LEU A 61 1.17 -4.47 14.06
CA LEU A 61 -0.09 -5.11 13.68
C LEU A 61 -0.96 -4.18 12.83
N LEU A 62 -1.10 -2.92 13.22
CA LEU A 62 -1.83 -1.91 12.43
C LEU A 62 -1.21 -1.73 11.04
N ALA A 63 0.11 -1.69 10.94
CA ALA A 63 0.80 -1.61 9.65
C ALA A 63 0.53 -2.86 8.78
N ILE A 64 0.56 -4.06 9.36
CA ILE A 64 0.26 -5.31 8.64
C ILE A 64 -1.18 -5.31 8.13
N LEU A 65 -2.13 -4.89 8.96
CA LEU A 65 -3.53 -4.76 8.56
C LEU A 65 -3.72 -3.70 7.47
N ALA A 66 -3.02 -2.57 7.57
CA ALA A 66 -3.05 -1.54 6.54
C ALA A 66 -2.41 -2.00 5.22
N GLU A 67 -1.34 -2.80 5.25
CA GLU A 67 -0.71 -3.33 4.03
C GLU A 67 -1.56 -4.43 3.39
N PHE A 68 -1.91 -5.47 4.13
CA PHE A 68 -2.65 -6.60 3.58
C PHE A 68 -4.12 -6.23 3.32
N GLY A 69 -4.80 -5.72 4.33
CA GLY A 69 -6.21 -5.31 4.25
C GLY A 69 -6.41 -4.08 3.37
N GLY A 70 -5.50 -3.10 3.46
CA GLY A 70 -5.53 -1.95 2.55
C GLY A 70 -5.22 -2.35 1.11
N GLY A 71 -4.24 -3.23 0.88
CA GLY A 71 -3.95 -3.78 -0.45
C GLY A 71 -5.17 -4.49 -1.06
N PHE A 72 -5.84 -5.34 -0.29
CA PHE A 72 -7.08 -6.00 -0.70
C PHE A 72 -8.22 -5.01 -0.99
N GLY A 73 -8.41 -4.02 -0.11
CA GLY A 73 -9.43 -2.98 -0.29
C GLY A 73 -9.18 -2.11 -1.53
N ILE A 74 -7.93 -1.70 -1.76
CA ILE A 74 -7.54 -1.01 -3.00
C ILE A 74 -7.79 -1.88 -4.23
N LEU A 75 -7.37 -3.14 -4.20
CA LEU A 75 -7.48 -4.06 -5.34
C LEU A 75 -8.94 -4.28 -5.76
N THR A 76 -9.81 -4.51 -4.78
CA THR A 76 -11.25 -4.71 -4.99
C THR A 76 -12.03 -3.40 -5.14
N GLY A 77 -11.43 -2.28 -4.75
CA GLY A 77 -12.11 -0.99 -4.61
C GLY A 77 -13.14 -0.98 -3.48
N PHE A 78 -12.89 -1.72 -2.39
CA PHE A 78 -13.67 -1.69 -1.16
C PHE A 78 -12.96 -0.81 -0.11
N LEU A 79 -13.70 0.14 0.44
CA LEU A 79 -13.26 1.22 1.31
C LEU A 79 -12.00 1.92 0.77
N THR A 80 -11.99 2.23 -0.53
CA THR A 80 -10.78 2.64 -1.27
C THR A 80 -10.05 3.79 -0.57
N ARG A 81 -10.79 4.80 -0.09
CA ARG A 81 -10.20 5.96 0.61
C ARG A 81 -9.57 5.57 1.94
N LEU A 82 -10.23 4.72 2.72
CA LEU A 82 -9.70 4.24 4.00
C LEU A 82 -8.46 3.37 3.78
N SER A 83 -8.52 2.46 2.81
CA SER A 83 -7.39 1.61 2.41
C SER A 83 -6.22 2.46 1.92
N ALA A 84 -6.47 3.48 1.09
CA ALA A 84 -5.46 4.42 0.62
C ALA A 84 -4.83 5.22 1.77
N ALA A 85 -5.62 5.64 2.76
CA ALA A 85 -5.13 6.35 3.95
C ALA A 85 -4.18 5.45 4.76
N GLY A 86 -4.58 4.19 5.00
CA GLY A 86 -3.75 3.21 5.70
C GLY A 86 -2.43 2.96 4.97
N ILE A 87 -2.47 2.72 3.66
CA ILE A 87 -1.27 2.54 2.82
C ILE A 87 -0.38 3.78 2.86
N SER A 88 -0.96 4.98 2.78
CA SER A 88 -0.20 6.23 2.82
C SER A 88 0.53 6.39 4.15
N ALA A 89 -0.12 6.09 5.27
CA ALA A 89 0.51 6.13 6.59
C ALA A 89 1.67 5.14 6.70
N VAL A 90 1.50 3.90 6.21
CA VAL A 90 2.59 2.90 6.17
C VAL A 90 3.76 3.39 5.31
N MET A 91 3.50 3.97 4.14
CA MET A 91 4.57 4.50 3.28
C MET A 91 5.33 5.65 3.93
N LEU A 92 4.66 6.56 4.61
CA LEU A 92 5.35 7.64 5.35
C LEU A 92 6.29 7.08 6.42
N VAL A 93 5.83 6.09 7.21
CA VAL A 93 6.66 5.44 8.22
C VAL A 93 7.81 4.66 7.57
N ALA A 94 7.56 3.93 6.48
CA ALA A 94 8.58 3.17 5.76
C ALA A 94 9.66 4.08 5.18
N ILE A 95 9.27 5.21 4.56
CA ILE A 95 10.20 6.22 4.06
C ILE A 95 11.08 6.72 5.20
N TYR A 96 10.46 7.18 6.29
CA TYR A 96 11.18 7.78 7.41
C TYR A 96 12.12 6.79 8.13
N LYS A 97 11.64 5.57 8.42
CA LYS A 97 12.39 4.59 9.23
C LYS A 97 13.37 3.74 8.43
N VAL A 98 13.10 3.46 7.16
CA VAL A 98 13.84 2.45 6.39
C VAL A 98 14.57 3.06 5.20
N HIS A 99 13.91 3.90 4.41
CA HIS A 99 14.46 4.30 3.11
C HIS A 99 15.24 5.61 3.13
N TRP A 100 14.89 6.55 4.02
CA TRP A 100 15.50 7.88 4.09
C TRP A 100 17.03 7.83 4.24
N VAL A 101 17.52 6.93 5.08
CA VAL A 101 18.96 6.75 5.35
C VAL A 101 19.75 6.23 4.15
N ASN A 102 19.08 5.64 3.15
CA ASN A 102 19.71 5.05 1.98
C ASN A 102 19.79 6.02 0.77
N GLY A 103 19.28 7.25 0.94
CA GLY A 103 19.18 8.27 -0.11
C GLY A 103 17.99 8.07 -1.04
N PHE A 104 17.99 8.77 -2.17
CA PHE A 104 16.87 8.75 -3.11
C PHE A 104 16.78 7.45 -3.91
N PHE A 105 17.85 7.06 -4.59
CA PHE A 105 17.82 6.01 -5.61
C PHE A 105 17.73 4.58 -5.04
N LEU A 106 17.07 3.72 -5.80
CA LEU A 106 17.15 2.27 -5.61
C LEU A 106 18.61 1.80 -5.66
N ASN A 107 18.96 0.79 -4.86
CA ASN A 107 20.27 0.15 -4.90
C ASN A 107 20.38 -0.78 -6.13
N ALA A 108 20.41 -0.20 -7.33
CA ALA A 108 20.38 -0.94 -8.60
C ALA A 108 21.60 -1.87 -8.79
N ASN A 109 22.73 -1.52 -8.18
CA ASN A 109 23.96 -2.32 -8.23
C ASN A 109 24.00 -3.43 -7.16
N CYS A 110 22.93 -3.60 -6.37
CA CYS A 110 22.82 -4.58 -5.30
C CYS A 110 24.03 -4.57 -4.33
N VAL A 111 24.53 -3.36 -4.01
CA VAL A 111 25.69 -3.20 -3.11
C VAL A 111 25.37 -3.83 -1.76
N PRO A 112 26.15 -4.82 -1.28
CA PRO A 112 25.91 -5.48 0.00
C PRO A 112 25.89 -4.48 1.16
N GLY A 113 24.97 -4.68 2.10
CA GLY A 113 24.83 -3.81 3.29
C GLY A 113 24.13 -2.47 3.04
N ARG A 114 23.79 -2.13 1.78
CA ARG A 114 23.02 -0.93 1.45
C ARG A 114 21.56 -1.28 1.16
N GLY A 115 20.63 -0.65 1.87
CA GLY A 115 19.21 -0.75 1.60
C GLY A 115 18.78 0.00 0.33
N HIS A 116 17.56 -0.22 -0.12
CA HIS A 116 16.97 0.55 -1.22
C HIS A 116 16.61 1.97 -0.76
N GLY A 117 16.86 2.97 -1.60
CA GLY A 117 16.42 4.35 -1.38
C GLY A 117 14.89 4.53 -1.47
N MET A 118 14.46 5.78 -1.32
CA MET A 118 13.04 6.15 -1.18
C MET A 118 12.26 6.33 -2.50
N GLU A 119 12.93 6.31 -3.65
CA GLU A 119 12.33 6.53 -4.99
C GLU A 119 11.02 5.75 -5.21
N TYR A 120 11.06 4.42 -5.01
CA TYR A 120 9.88 3.57 -5.19
C TYR A 120 8.79 3.84 -4.15
N SER A 121 9.17 4.07 -2.89
CA SER A 121 8.21 4.36 -1.81
C SER A 121 7.46 5.68 -2.05
N ILE A 122 8.12 6.70 -2.61
CA ILE A 122 7.48 7.97 -2.99
C ILE A 122 6.49 7.74 -4.13
N ALA A 123 6.84 6.93 -5.13
CA ALA A 123 5.93 6.62 -6.22
C ALA A 123 4.67 5.93 -5.71
N LEU A 124 4.81 4.91 -4.85
CA LEU A 124 3.67 4.22 -4.24
C LEU A 124 2.82 5.14 -3.36
N LEU A 125 3.47 6.03 -2.58
CA LEU A 125 2.78 7.04 -1.79
C LEU A 125 1.98 7.99 -2.68
N GLY A 126 2.54 8.44 -3.80
CA GLY A 126 1.85 9.30 -4.76
C GLY A 126 0.58 8.64 -5.33
N ILE A 127 0.66 7.35 -5.67
CA ILE A 127 -0.50 6.58 -6.13
C ILE A 127 -1.56 6.44 -5.03
N ALA A 128 -1.12 6.13 -3.80
CA ALA A 128 -2.02 6.01 -2.66
C ALA A 128 -2.73 7.34 -2.35
N LEU A 129 -2.00 8.47 -2.37
CA LEU A 129 -2.58 9.80 -2.17
C LEU A 129 -3.55 10.19 -3.30
N TYR A 130 -3.26 9.83 -4.54
CA TYR A 130 -4.22 10.00 -5.63
C TYR A 130 -5.52 9.25 -5.34
N LEU A 131 -5.45 7.98 -4.97
CA LEU A 131 -6.64 7.16 -4.66
C LEU A 131 -7.37 7.61 -3.38
N LEU A 132 -6.65 8.21 -2.44
CA LEU A 132 -7.23 8.83 -1.26
C LEU A 132 -8.13 10.03 -1.62
N ILE A 133 -7.67 10.87 -2.55
CA ILE A 133 -8.39 12.08 -2.99
C ILE A 133 -9.49 11.70 -4.00
N ALA A 134 -9.10 11.06 -5.11
CA ALA A 134 -9.96 10.72 -6.24
C ALA A 134 -10.93 9.57 -5.94
N GLY A 135 -10.60 8.68 -4.99
CA GLY A 135 -11.41 7.49 -4.67
C GLY A 135 -11.21 6.32 -5.63
N GLY A 136 -12.08 5.31 -5.54
CA GLY A 136 -11.95 4.03 -6.27
C GLY A 136 -12.44 4.02 -7.72
N GLY A 137 -12.92 5.15 -8.25
CA GLY A 137 -13.51 5.20 -9.58
C GLY A 137 -14.84 4.44 -9.69
N ARG A 138 -15.25 4.07 -10.91
CA ARG A 138 -16.58 3.45 -11.14
C ARG A 138 -16.59 1.93 -10.99
N TRP A 139 -15.46 1.27 -11.22
CA TRP A 139 -15.31 -0.19 -11.11
C TRP A 139 -14.77 -0.56 -9.73
N CYS A 140 -15.50 -0.19 -8.68
CA CYS A 140 -15.12 -0.42 -7.29
C CYS A 140 -16.32 -0.97 -6.52
N LEU A 141 -16.04 -1.84 -5.54
CA LEU A 141 -17.10 -2.37 -4.66
C LEU A 141 -17.75 -1.27 -3.80
N ASP A 142 -17.06 -0.16 -3.54
CA ASP A 142 -17.61 1.00 -2.83
C ASP A 142 -18.92 1.49 -3.44
N ARG A 143 -19.04 1.48 -4.78
CA ARG A 143 -20.25 1.90 -5.47
C ARG A 143 -21.43 0.93 -5.31
N LEU A 144 -21.15 -0.35 -5.07
CA LEU A 144 -22.19 -1.35 -4.83
C LEU A 144 -22.74 -1.24 -3.40
N VAL A 145 -21.89 -0.85 -2.44
CA VAL A 145 -22.22 -0.81 -1.01
C VAL A 145 -22.71 0.57 -0.57
N PHE A 146 -22.10 1.66 -1.04
CA PHE A 146 -22.35 3.03 -0.60
C PHE A 146 -23.04 3.89 -1.67
N LYS A 147 -24.06 3.35 -2.37
CA LYS A 147 -24.80 4.05 -3.43
C LYS A 147 -25.13 5.51 -3.03
N GLY A 148 -24.38 6.43 -3.63
CA GLY A 148 -24.65 7.86 -3.78
C GLY A 148 -24.34 8.25 -5.21
#